data_AF-A0A7X7TI04-F1
#
_entry.id   AF-A0A7X7TI04-F1
#
_cell.length_a   1.000
_cell.length_b   1.000
_cell.length_c   1.000
_cell.angle_alpha   90.00
_cell.angle_beta   90.00
_cell.angle_gamma   90.00
#
_symmetry.space_group_name_H-M   'P 1'
#
loop_
_entity.id
_entity.type
_entity.pdbx_description
1 polymer ?
#
loop_
_entity_poly.entity_id
_entity_poly.type
_entity_poly.pdbx_seq_one_letter_code
_entity_poly.pdbx_strand_id
1 'polypeptide(L)'
;MAEDWKGIGLFAQQSLRFLSQYPKELRGPVKSPDKAIDNLNQLRTLIDSFHEQKRSVYATTATLNADVKAFKERSPLYIGLRKTGAQIKVLELEEIEALYTQAAADFSSSLNRTGRKSSDLSKDDFFLPIKGALHHIDKSIFEMMLHWIKKPEQFFMRWLLNSMIIAVITSFITVVVCSFGAYPYSRMRFPGRKNGLLLLVLLQMFPSIMAMVALYSLLRFTGMLFPFLGLDTQGGIVFIYLGALPFNMWLLKGYFDTLPNEIEESALIDGATRFQTFYKIVLPLSTPILAVVFILCFMSTFNEFVLARIMLQSPQNYTFAVGLQSFSSGPYQMEWGLFTAAALIGAIPMVIVFLLIQKYLVGGLTSGAVKG
;
A
#
# COMPACT_ATOMS: atom_id res chain seq x y z
N MET A 1 -7.04 9.86 28.33
CA MET A 1 -6.31 11.15 28.17
C MET A 1 -5.80 11.67 29.51
N ALA A 2 -6.61 12.27 30.39
CA ALA A 2 -6.10 12.89 31.62
C ALA A 2 -5.36 11.92 32.56
N GLU A 3 -5.81 10.67 32.66
CA GLU A 3 -5.16 9.63 33.47
C GLU A 3 -3.85 9.13 32.84
N ASP A 4 -3.84 8.88 31.53
CA ASP A 4 -2.62 8.49 30.80
C ASP A 4 -1.53 9.57 30.94
N TRP A 5 -1.92 10.84 30.80
CA TRP A 5 -1.04 12.00 30.97
C TRP A 5 -0.56 12.23 32.40
N LYS A 6 -1.39 11.88 33.39
CA LYS A 6 -0.99 11.90 34.79
C LYS A 6 0.03 10.81 35.06
N GLY A 7 -0.15 9.62 34.48
CA GLY A 7 0.82 8.51 34.49
C GLY A 7 2.16 8.89 33.85
N ILE A 8 2.13 9.55 32.69
CA ILE A 8 3.32 10.04 31.98
C ILE A 8 3.98 11.21 32.71
N GLY A 9 3.17 12.11 33.29
CA GLY A 9 3.66 13.20 34.12
C GLY A 9 4.36 12.70 35.39
N LEU A 10 3.79 11.68 36.03
CA LEU A 10 4.39 10.96 37.17
C LEU A 10 5.63 10.19 36.75
N PHE A 11 5.59 9.47 35.64
CA PHE A 11 6.71 8.67 35.15
C PHE A 11 7.88 9.56 34.68
N ALA A 12 7.61 10.65 33.96
CA ALA A 12 8.61 11.65 33.61
C ALA A 12 9.18 12.33 34.86
N GLN A 13 8.35 12.65 35.87
CA GLN A 13 8.85 13.15 37.15
C GLN A 13 9.67 12.12 37.92
N GLN A 14 9.30 10.84 37.89
CA GLN A 14 10.03 9.75 38.54
C GLN A 14 11.35 9.48 37.83
N SER A 15 11.36 9.50 36.50
CA SER A 15 12.55 9.39 35.66
C SER A 15 13.46 10.60 35.87
N LEU A 16 12.92 11.81 35.93
CA LEU A 16 13.68 13.03 36.24
C LEU A 16 14.25 13.00 37.67
N ARG A 17 13.47 12.53 38.65
CA ARG A 17 13.95 12.36 40.04
C ARG A 17 15.06 11.32 40.12
N PHE A 18 14.88 10.17 39.47
CA PHE A 18 15.90 9.13 39.35
C PHE A 18 17.18 9.71 38.72
N LEU A 19 17.08 10.37 37.56
CA LEU A 19 18.23 10.96 36.87
C LEU A 19 18.89 12.10 37.66
N SER A 20 18.13 12.87 38.46
CA SER A 20 18.67 13.92 39.33
C SER A 20 19.46 13.39 40.55
N GLN A 21 19.24 12.12 40.93
CA GLN A 21 19.92 11.46 42.05
C GLN A 21 21.23 10.76 41.64
N TYR A 22 21.41 10.48 40.33
CA TYR A 22 22.59 9.81 39.78
C TYR A 22 23.71 10.67 39.13
N PRO A 23 23.79 12.01 39.24
CA PRO A 23 24.85 12.78 38.57
C PRO A 23 26.26 12.50 39.12
N LYS A 24 26.38 11.82 40.27
CA LYS A 24 27.68 11.52 40.90
C LYS A 24 28.35 10.23 40.41
N GLU A 25 27.64 9.37 39.69
CA GLU A 25 28.12 8.03 39.28
C GLU A 25 28.39 7.88 37.77
N LEU A 26 28.12 8.90 36.95
CA LEU A 26 28.46 8.93 35.51
C LEU A 26 29.98 9.01 35.21
N ARG A 27 30.83 8.65 36.18
CA ARG A 27 32.28 8.46 36.00
C ARG A 27 32.55 7.07 35.43
N GLY A 28 31.94 6.75 34.29
CA GLY A 28 32.43 5.69 33.42
C GLY A 28 33.75 6.10 32.76
N PRO A 29 34.49 5.18 32.10
CA PRO A 29 35.78 5.47 31.49
C PRO A 29 35.58 6.36 30.26
N VAL A 30 35.51 7.68 30.46
CA VAL A 30 35.45 8.62 29.34
C VAL A 30 36.84 8.74 28.73
N LYS A 31 36.97 8.42 27.44
CA LYS A 31 38.24 8.50 26.69
C LYS A 31 38.79 9.93 26.55
N SER A 32 37.98 10.98 26.75
CA SER A 32 38.41 12.40 26.79
C SER A 32 37.38 13.33 27.45
N PRO A 33 37.79 14.43 28.12
CA PRO A 33 36.89 15.41 28.75
C PRO A 33 35.83 16.00 27.80
N ASP A 34 36.19 16.26 26.54
CA ASP A 34 35.27 16.83 25.54
C ASP A 34 34.10 15.91 25.22
N LYS A 35 34.33 14.58 25.20
CA LYS A 35 33.29 13.59 24.97
C LYS A 35 32.30 13.49 26.15
N ALA A 36 32.76 13.70 27.38
CA ALA A 36 31.88 13.78 28.55
C ALA A 36 30.96 15.01 28.46
N ILE A 37 31.50 16.16 28.03
CA ILE A 37 30.73 17.40 27.88
C ILE A 37 29.67 17.22 26.78
N ASP A 38 30.02 16.62 25.66
CA ASP A 38 29.07 16.34 24.58
C ASP A 38 27.93 15.41 25.06
N ASN A 39 28.26 14.32 25.74
CA ASN A 39 27.27 13.38 26.28
C ASN A 39 26.33 14.06 27.31
N LEU A 40 26.85 14.93 28.17
CA LEU A 40 26.03 15.71 29.10
C LEU A 40 25.10 16.71 28.38
N ASN A 41 25.57 17.34 27.32
CA ASN A 41 24.75 18.23 26.49
C ASN A 41 23.64 17.48 25.75
N GLN A 42 23.94 16.27 25.25
CA GLN A 42 22.95 15.41 24.62
C GLN A 42 21.85 15.00 25.61
N LEU A 43 22.22 14.63 26.84
CA LEU A 43 21.27 14.30 27.92
C LEU A 43 20.42 15.51 28.32
N ARG A 44 21.02 16.69 28.46
CA ARG A 44 20.29 17.94 28.76
C ARG A 44 19.25 18.24 27.69
N THR A 45 19.66 18.16 26.42
CA THR A 45 18.76 18.42 25.29
C THR A 45 17.62 17.39 25.24
N LEU A 46 17.85 16.13 25.64
CA LEU A 46 16.78 15.15 25.79
C LEU A 46 15.77 15.60 26.86
N ILE A 47 16.25 16.03 28.02
CA ILE A 47 15.41 16.52 29.13
C ILE A 47 14.59 17.74 28.71
N ASP A 48 15.21 18.71 28.04
CA ASP A 48 14.52 19.92 27.58
C ASP A 48 13.37 19.58 26.61
N SER A 49 13.58 18.60 25.72
CA SER A 49 12.54 18.13 24.79
C SER A 49 11.30 17.55 25.51
N PHE A 50 11.49 16.84 26.64
CA PHE A 50 10.37 16.34 27.45
C PHE A 50 9.59 17.46 28.11
N HIS A 51 10.28 18.48 28.63
CA HIS A 51 9.63 19.62 29.27
C HIS A 51 8.81 20.45 28.29
N GLU A 52 9.29 20.58 27.05
CA GLU A 52 8.57 21.25 25.97
C GLU A 52 7.32 20.45 25.55
N GLN A 53 7.47 19.15 25.32
CA GLN A 53 6.35 18.26 24.97
C GLN A 53 5.27 18.25 26.04
N LYS A 54 5.66 18.15 27.32
CA LYS A 54 4.75 18.24 28.46
C LYS A 54 3.93 19.53 28.40
N ARG A 55 4.58 20.68 28.19
CA ARG A 55 3.91 21.99 28.12
C ARG A 55 2.93 22.07 26.94
N SER A 56 3.36 21.64 25.75
CA SER A 56 2.54 21.63 24.53
C SER A 56 1.23 20.85 24.73
N VAL A 57 1.32 19.71 25.41
CA VAL A 57 0.15 18.86 25.67
C VAL A 57 -0.81 19.48 26.66
N TYR A 58 -0.31 20.04 27.76
CA TYR A 58 -1.18 20.71 28.73
C TYR A 58 -1.92 21.88 28.08
N ALA A 59 -1.23 22.64 27.22
CA ALA A 59 -1.85 23.70 26.43
C ALA A 59 -2.95 23.16 25.50
N THR A 60 -2.63 22.12 24.71
CA THR A 60 -3.59 21.47 23.79
C THR A 60 -4.82 20.93 24.53
N THR A 61 -4.60 20.29 25.68
CA THR A 61 -5.68 19.72 26.50
C THR A 61 -6.56 20.80 27.11
N ALA A 62 -5.98 21.94 27.48
CA ALA A 62 -6.74 23.08 27.98
C ALA A 62 -7.66 23.65 26.90
N THR A 63 -7.16 23.83 25.67
CA THR A 63 -7.96 24.28 24.53
C THR A 63 -9.06 23.27 24.20
N LEU A 64 -8.73 21.98 24.08
CA LEU A 64 -9.70 20.93 23.80
C LEU A 64 -10.83 20.89 24.84
N ASN A 65 -10.50 21.04 26.13
CA ASN A 65 -11.49 21.08 27.20
C ASN A 65 -12.40 22.32 27.09
N ALA A 66 -11.87 23.46 26.65
CA ALA A 66 -12.66 24.66 26.42
C ALA A 66 -13.63 24.45 25.25
N ASP A 67 -13.18 23.88 24.14
CA ASP A 67 -14.01 23.62 22.95
C ASP A 67 -15.10 22.58 23.24
N VAL A 68 -14.76 21.50 23.95
CA VAL A 68 -15.74 20.49 24.41
C VAL A 68 -16.77 21.10 25.34
N LYS A 69 -16.36 22.01 26.23
CA LYS A 69 -17.29 22.71 27.14
C LYS A 69 -18.22 23.62 26.34
N ALA A 70 -17.70 24.42 25.41
CA ALA A 70 -18.49 25.28 24.53
C ALA A 70 -19.49 24.47 23.70
N PHE A 71 -19.06 23.33 23.13
CA PHE A 71 -19.93 22.41 22.41
C PHE A 71 -21.05 21.86 23.30
N LYS A 72 -20.75 21.42 24.53
CA LYS A 72 -21.78 20.91 25.46
C LYS A 72 -22.81 21.97 25.83
N GLU A 73 -22.38 23.22 26.04
CA GLU A 73 -23.27 24.34 26.36
C GLU A 73 -24.18 24.70 25.18
N ARG A 74 -23.68 24.62 23.93
CA ARG A 74 -24.43 24.96 22.71
C ARG A 74 -25.18 23.79 22.07
N SER A 75 -24.87 22.55 22.45
CA SER A 75 -25.47 21.32 21.91
C SER A 75 -27.01 21.32 21.92
N PRO A 76 -27.70 21.77 22.99
CA PRO A 76 -29.17 21.82 22.99
C PRO A 76 -29.75 22.73 21.90
N LEU A 77 -29.07 23.85 21.58
CA LEU A 77 -29.47 24.78 20.53
C LEU A 77 -29.32 24.15 19.13
N TYR A 78 -28.21 23.46 18.90
CA TYR A 78 -27.97 22.74 17.64
C TYR A 78 -29.04 21.65 17.38
N ILE A 79 -29.42 20.91 18.43
CA ILE A 79 -30.48 19.91 18.34
C ILE A 79 -31.84 20.57 18.06
N GLY A 80 -32.12 21.71 18.70
CA GLY A 80 -33.35 22.48 18.48
C GLY A 80 -33.47 23.01 17.04
N LEU A 81 -32.42 23.65 16.53
CA LEU A 81 -32.37 24.18 15.17
C LEU A 81 -32.41 23.08 14.11
N ARG A 82 -31.87 21.89 14.38
CA ARG A 82 -31.94 20.76 13.43
C ARG A 82 -33.38 20.26 13.26
N LYS A 83 -34.20 20.34 14.31
CA LYS A 83 -35.63 19.99 14.25
C LYS A 83 -36.45 20.93 13.36
N THR A 84 -35.95 22.13 13.04
CA THR A 84 -36.61 23.08 12.13
C THR A 84 -36.20 22.87 10.67
N GLY A 85 -35.39 21.85 10.35
CA GLY A 85 -34.95 21.56 8.99
C GLY A 85 -33.77 22.40 8.50
N ALA A 86 -33.20 23.26 9.34
CA ALA A 86 -32.02 24.05 9.00
C ALA A 86 -30.76 23.15 8.92
N GLN A 87 -29.94 23.34 7.89
CA GLN A 87 -28.59 22.75 7.85
C GLN A 87 -27.66 23.56 8.75
N ILE A 88 -27.05 22.90 9.72
CA ILE A 88 -26.21 23.55 10.72
C ILE A 88 -24.81 22.98 10.63
N LYS A 89 -23.84 23.87 10.52
CA LYS A 89 -22.43 23.57 10.62
C LYS A 89 -21.98 23.80 12.06
N VAL A 90 -21.45 22.78 12.71
CA VAL A 90 -21.01 22.87 14.11
C VAL A 90 -19.52 23.18 14.13
N LEU A 91 -19.19 24.46 14.25
CA LEU A 91 -17.82 24.97 14.20
C LEU A 91 -16.93 24.34 15.27
N GLU A 92 -17.45 24.15 16.49
CA GLU A 92 -16.66 23.56 17.59
C GLU A 92 -16.24 22.12 17.30
N LEU A 93 -17.04 21.34 16.54
CA LEU A 93 -16.66 19.98 16.15
C LEU A 93 -15.53 19.99 15.11
N GLU A 94 -15.56 20.94 14.17
CA GLU A 94 -14.48 21.12 13.19
C GLU A 94 -13.20 21.61 13.85
N GLU A 95 -13.30 22.54 14.80
CA GLU A 95 -12.17 23.05 15.58
C GLU A 95 -11.56 21.94 16.44
N ILE A 96 -12.38 21.12 17.10
CA ILE A 96 -11.92 19.93 17.85
C ILE A 96 -11.19 18.95 16.91
N GLU A 97 -11.74 18.67 15.73
CA GLU A 97 -11.12 17.75 14.77
C GLU A 97 -9.81 18.29 14.20
N ALA A 98 -9.76 19.58 13.86
CA ALA A 98 -8.56 20.26 13.39
C ALA A 98 -7.47 20.30 14.45
N LEU A 99 -7.82 20.69 15.69
CA LEU A 99 -6.91 20.73 16.83
C LEU A 99 -6.38 19.34 17.17
N TYR A 100 -7.24 18.32 17.16
CA TYR A 100 -6.82 16.93 17.33
C TYR A 100 -5.82 16.51 16.25
N THR A 101 -6.11 16.81 14.97
CA THR A 101 -5.26 16.38 13.84
C THR A 101 -3.91 17.08 13.85
N GLN A 102 -3.88 18.38 14.14
CA GLN A 102 -2.63 19.14 14.26
C GLN A 102 -1.80 18.66 15.45
N ALA A 103 -2.43 18.54 16.62
CA ALA A 103 -1.76 18.05 17.80
C ALA A 103 -1.24 16.62 17.59
N ALA A 104 -2.05 15.73 16.97
CA ALA A 104 -1.70 14.37 16.53
C ALA A 104 -0.34 14.33 15.83
N ALA A 105 -0.18 15.15 14.79
CA ALA A 105 1.03 15.22 13.99
C ALA A 105 2.23 15.77 14.77
N ASP A 106 2.06 16.91 15.45
CA ASP A 106 3.14 17.59 16.17
C ASP A 106 3.69 16.72 17.31
N PHE A 107 2.79 16.11 18.07
CA PHE A 107 3.15 15.25 19.19
C PHE A 107 3.81 13.95 18.73
N SER A 108 3.27 13.27 17.71
CA SER A 108 3.87 12.06 17.15
C SER A 108 5.29 12.32 16.64
N SER A 109 5.49 13.42 15.91
CA SER A 109 6.80 13.79 15.40
C SER A 109 7.81 14.10 16.52
N SER A 110 7.35 14.76 17.58
CA SER A 110 8.17 15.12 18.73
C SER A 110 8.56 13.88 19.54
N LEU A 111 7.61 13.01 19.84
CA LEU A 111 7.84 11.74 20.53
C LEU A 111 8.80 10.83 19.76
N ASN A 112 8.65 10.72 18.45
CA ASN A 112 9.55 9.95 17.60
C ASN A 112 11.01 10.45 17.67
N ARG A 113 11.22 11.76 17.68
CA ARG A 113 12.57 12.34 17.84
C ARG A 113 13.15 12.03 19.22
N THR A 114 12.35 12.17 20.27
CA THR A 114 12.77 11.91 21.66
C THR A 114 13.05 10.42 21.90
N GLY A 115 12.23 9.52 21.36
CA GLY A 115 12.42 8.07 21.41
C GLY A 115 13.72 7.65 20.72
N ARG A 116 13.96 8.11 19.49
CA ARG A 116 15.23 7.86 18.77
C ARG A 116 16.44 8.30 19.59
N LYS A 117 16.38 9.50 20.16
CA LYS A 117 17.45 10.05 20.98
C LYS A 117 17.68 9.23 22.25
N SER A 118 16.62 8.78 22.92
CA SER A 118 16.73 7.88 24.08
C SER A 118 17.39 6.55 23.71
N SER A 119 16.97 5.96 22.58
CA SER A 119 17.57 4.74 22.03
C SER A 119 19.05 4.92 21.70
N ASP A 120 19.44 6.02 21.06
CA ASP A 120 20.84 6.25 20.69
C ASP A 120 21.74 6.47 21.90
N LEU A 121 21.27 7.20 22.92
CA LEU A 121 21.99 7.34 24.18
C LEU A 121 22.14 6.00 24.90
N SER A 122 21.16 5.09 24.81
CA SER A 122 21.24 3.77 25.45
C SER A 122 22.34 2.84 24.90
N LYS A 123 22.89 3.19 23.73
CA LYS A 123 23.96 2.43 23.05
C LYS A 123 25.37 2.87 23.46
N ASP A 124 25.54 4.05 24.05
CA ASP A 124 26.86 4.53 24.50
C ASP A 124 27.18 4.00 25.91
N ASP A 125 28.37 3.43 26.07
CA ASP A 125 28.90 2.92 27.34
C ASP A 125 28.86 3.96 28.46
N PHE A 126 28.95 5.27 28.13
CA PHE A 126 28.81 6.35 29.10
C PHE A 126 27.48 6.31 29.87
N PHE A 127 26.41 5.84 29.24
CA PHE A 127 25.07 5.78 29.83
C PHE A 127 24.70 4.40 30.39
N LEU A 128 25.64 3.45 30.48
CA LEU A 128 25.43 2.14 31.10
C LEU A 128 24.70 2.19 32.46
N PRO A 129 25.04 3.12 33.40
CA PRO A 129 24.36 3.20 34.69
C PRO A 129 22.86 3.55 34.60
N ILE A 130 22.46 4.26 33.55
CA ILE A 130 21.08 4.75 33.36
C ILE A 130 20.37 4.07 32.18
N LYS A 131 20.97 3.05 31.58
CA LYS A 131 20.45 2.35 30.39
C LYS A 131 19.03 1.80 30.62
N GLY A 132 18.75 1.27 31.81
CA GLY A 132 17.41 0.81 32.19
C GLY A 132 16.36 1.93 32.18
N ALA A 133 16.73 3.13 32.64
CA ALA A 133 15.86 4.30 32.62
C ALA A 133 15.61 4.79 31.18
N LEU A 134 16.66 4.84 30.34
CA LEU A 134 16.53 5.20 28.91
C LEU A 134 15.62 4.22 28.15
N HIS A 135 15.71 2.92 28.45
CA HIS A 135 14.84 1.91 27.84
C HIS A 135 13.39 2.02 28.33
N HIS A 136 13.18 2.31 29.62
CA HIS A 136 11.83 2.55 30.12
C HIS A 136 11.21 3.82 29.50
N ILE A 137 12.00 4.87 29.30
CA ILE A 137 11.58 6.09 28.59
C ILE A 137 11.13 5.74 27.16
N ASP A 138 11.95 5.00 26.42
CA ASP A 138 11.64 4.59 25.05
C ASP A 138 10.34 3.76 24.98
N LYS A 139 10.20 2.77 25.88
CA LYS A 139 8.98 1.97 26.02
C LYS A 139 7.74 2.81 26.34
N SER A 140 7.86 3.79 27.24
CA SER A 140 6.73 4.64 27.64
C SER A 140 6.30 5.57 26.52
N ILE A 141 7.26 6.12 25.77
CA ILE A 141 7.01 6.90 24.56
C ILE A 141 6.26 6.05 23.52
N PHE A 142 6.69 4.80 23.34
CA PHE A 142 6.04 3.87 22.40
C PHE A 142 4.60 3.55 22.81
N GLU A 143 4.35 3.16 24.06
CA GLU A 143 3.00 2.90 24.58
C GLU A 143 2.08 4.11 24.39
N MET A 144 2.60 5.30 24.67
CA MET A 144 1.90 6.57 24.51
C MET A 144 1.54 6.87 23.05
N MET A 145 2.45 6.61 22.10
CA MET A 145 2.16 6.73 20.68
C MET A 145 1.03 5.78 20.25
N LEU A 146 1.01 4.53 20.75
CA LEU A 146 -0.04 3.56 20.43
C LEU A 146 -1.44 3.99 20.87
N HIS A 147 -1.55 4.70 22.00
CA HIS A 147 -2.82 5.20 22.50
C HIS A 147 -3.30 6.48 21.81
N TRP A 148 -2.38 7.28 21.27
CA TRP A 148 -2.68 8.61 20.77
C TRP A 148 -2.87 8.69 19.25
N ILE A 149 -2.21 7.80 18.50
CA ILE A 149 -2.43 7.66 17.06
C ILE A 149 -3.84 7.11 16.85
N LYS A 150 -4.74 7.94 16.28
CA LYS A 150 -6.03 7.48 15.76
C LYS A 150 -5.76 6.30 14.85
N LYS A 151 -6.13 5.09 15.28
CA LYS A 151 -6.07 3.92 14.42
C LYS A 151 -6.97 4.25 13.23
N PRO A 152 -6.44 4.44 12.02
CA PRO A 152 -7.30 4.65 10.87
C PRO A 152 -8.21 3.43 10.78
N GLU A 153 -9.44 3.58 10.32
CA GLU A 153 -10.19 2.41 9.86
C GLU A 153 -9.44 1.87 8.64
N GLN A 154 -8.51 0.98 8.94
CA GLN A 154 -7.60 0.41 7.98
C GLN A 154 -8.40 -0.63 7.23
N PHE A 155 -8.90 -0.26 6.05
CA PHE A 155 -9.49 -1.19 5.09
C PHE A 155 -8.43 -2.15 4.50
N PHE A 156 -7.34 -2.43 5.22
CA PHE A 156 -6.18 -3.19 4.78
C PHE A 156 -6.54 -4.55 4.16
N MET A 157 -7.36 -5.34 4.85
CA MET A 157 -7.84 -6.62 4.32
C MET A 157 -8.71 -6.44 3.09
N ARG A 158 -9.51 -5.37 3.05
CA ARG A 158 -10.32 -5.02 1.88
C ARG A 158 -9.43 -4.57 0.71
N TRP A 159 -8.35 -3.83 0.94
CA TRP A 159 -7.38 -3.45 -0.10
C TRP A 159 -6.69 -4.66 -0.71
N LEU A 160 -6.29 -5.63 0.13
CA LEU A 160 -5.76 -6.91 -0.33
C LEU A 160 -6.78 -7.66 -1.18
N LEU A 161 -8.03 -7.77 -0.71
CA LEU A 161 -9.10 -8.43 -1.45
C LEU A 161 -9.40 -7.71 -2.78
N ASN A 162 -9.47 -6.38 -2.78
CA ASN A 162 -9.66 -5.57 -3.97
C ASN A 162 -8.56 -5.85 -5.00
N SER A 163 -7.29 -5.80 -4.59
CA SER A 163 -6.15 -6.12 -5.46
C SER A 163 -6.19 -7.55 -5.97
N MET A 164 -6.53 -8.52 -5.13
CA MET A 164 -6.64 -9.92 -5.53
C MET A 164 -7.73 -10.12 -6.58
N ILE A 165 -8.92 -9.57 -6.35
CA ILE A 165 -10.05 -9.66 -7.27
C ILE A 165 -9.70 -9.02 -8.61
N ILE A 166 -9.19 -7.78 -8.59
CA ILE A 166 -8.82 -7.05 -9.80
C ILE A 166 -7.72 -7.78 -10.57
N ALA A 167 -6.67 -8.25 -9.88
CA ALA A 167 -5.55 -8.93 -10.53
C ALA A 167 -5.94 -10.30 -11.11
N VAL A 168 -6.71 -11.11 -10.37
CA VAL A 168 -7.18 -12.43 -10.87
C VAL A 168 -8.10 -12.25 -12.09
N ILE A 169 -9.08 -11.36 -12.01
CA ILE A 169 -10.05 -11.14 -13.09
C ILE A 169 -9.33 -10.60 -14.33
N THR A 170 -8.51 -9.55 -14.18
CA THR A 170 -7.75 -8.97 -15.29
C THR A 170 -6.86 -10.03 -15.95
N SER A 171 -6.09 -10.79 -15.16
CA SER A 171 -5.17 -11.81 -15.69
C SER A 171 -5.89 -12.94 -16.39
N PHE A 172 -7.00 -13.40 -15.84
CA PHE A 172 -7.81 -14.45 -16.46
C PHE A 172 -8.37 -13.98 -17.81
N ILE A 173 -8.99 -12.79 -17.85
CA ILE A 173 -9.52 -12.23 -19.09
C ILE A 173 -8.40 -12.00 -20.10
N THR A 174 -7.24 -11.47 -19.67
CA THR A 174 -6.07 -11.27 -20.54
C THR A 174 -5.60 -12.59 -21.16
N VAL A 175 -5.46 -13.66 -20.38
CA VAL A 175 -5.07 -14.98 -20.91
C VAL A 175 -6.08 -15.47 -21.95
N VAL A 176 -7.37 -15.37 -21.66
CA VAL A 176 -8.44 -15.77 -22.58
C VAL A 176 -8.36 -14.95 -23.87
N VAL A 177 -8.43 -13.62 -23.79
CA VAL A 177 -8.45 -12.73 -24.95
C VAL A 177 -7.15 -12.84 -25.77
N CYS A 178 -5.99 -12.85 -25.12
CA CYS A 178 -4.71 -12.98 -25.80
C CYS A 178 -4.55 -14.35 -26.45
N SER A 179 -5.04 -15.45 -25.84
CA SER A 179 -4.97 -16.78 -26.45
C SER A 179 -5.80 -16.87 -27.73
N PHE A 180 -7.03 -16.32 -27.71
CA PHE A 180 -7.89 -16.23 -28.89
C PHE A 180 -7.31 -15.32 -29.97
N GLY A 181 -6.72 -14.18 -29.58
CA GLY A 181 -6.11 -13.25 -30.53
C GLY A 181 -4.81 -13.78 -31.13
N ALA A 182 -3.97 -14.44 -30.33
CA ALA A 182 -2.65 -14.92 -30.77
C ALA A 182 -2.74 -16.09 -31.77
N TYR A 183 -3.75 -16.95 -31.66
CA TYR A 183 -3.86 -18.14 -32.50
C TYR A 183 -3.98 -17.81 -34.00
N PRO A 184 -4.86 -16.90 -34.46
CA PRO A 184 -4.87 -16.43 -35.84
C PRO A 184 -3.53 -15.83 -36.29
N TYR A 185 -2.86 -15.03 -35.44
CA TYR A 185 -1.54 -14.46 -35.76
C TYR A 185 -0.44 -15.53 -35.90
N SER A 186 -0.61 -16.72 -35.30
CA SER A 186 0.31 -17.86 -35.44
C SER A 186 -0.04 -18.77 -36.62
N ARG A 187 -1.33 -19.07 -36.86
CA ARG A 187 -1.74 -20.12 -37.82
C ARG A 187 -2.41 -19.62 -39.10
N MET A 188 -3.14 -18.50 -39.05
CA MET A 188 -3.95 -18.03 -40.17
C MET A 188 -3.18 -17.06 -41.06
N ARG A 189 -3.53 -16.95 -42.34
CA ARG A 189 -2.95 -15.96 -43.27
C ARG A 189 -4.00 -14.89 -43.54
N PHE A 190 -3.70 -13.65 -43.18
CA PHE A 190 -4.58 -12.50 -43.39
C PHE A 190 -3.74 -11.24 -43.64
N PRO A 191 -4.27 -10.23 -44.36
CA PRO A 191 -3.55 -8.98 -44.62
C PRO A 191 -3.20 -8.27 -43.31
N GLY A 192 -1.94 -7.84 -43.16
CA GLY A 192 -1.47 -7.15 -41.95
C GLY A 192 -1.07 -8.07 -40.79
N ARG A 193 -1.00 -9.39 -40.96
CA ARG A 193 -0.60 -10.34 -39.90
C ARG A 193 0.72 -9.99 -39.18
N LYS A 194 1.80 -9.70 -39.91
CA LYS A 194 3.11 -9.39 -39.29
C LYS A 194 3.15 -7.96 -38.75
N ASN A 195 2.77 -7.00 -39.59
CA ASN A 195 2.89 -5.58 -39.28
C ASN A 195 1.85 -5.11 -38.26
N GLY A 196 0.66 -5.72 -38.24
CA GLY A 196 -0.42 -5.37 -37.31
C GLY A 196 -0.07 -5.70 -35.87
N LEU A 197 0.42 -6.92 -35.60
CA LEU A 197 0.84 -7.28 -34.25
C LEU A 197 2.04 -6.45 -33.78
N LEU A 198 3.02 -6.21 -34.67
CA LEU A 198 4.16 -5.35 -34.38
C LEU A 198 3.71 -3.91 -34.07
N LEU A 199 2.79 -3.35 -34.87
CA LEU A 199 2.24 -2.02 -34.67
C LEU A 199 1.53 -1.91 -33.31
N LEU A 200 0.72 -2.91 -32.93
CA LEU A 200 0.04 -2.90 -31.64
C LEU A 200 1.03 -2.91 -30.46
N VAL A 201 2.13 -3.68 -30.57
CA VAL A 201 3.20 -3.67 -29.56
C VAL A 201 3.90 -2.32 -29.52
N LEU A 202 4.24 -1.72 -30.67
CA LEU A 202 4.87 -0.40 -30.75
C LEU A 202 4.00 0.70 -30.15
N LEU A 203 2.69 0.67 -30.40
CA LEU A 203 1.74 1.61 -29.79
C LEU A 203 1.66 1.44 -28.26
N GLN A 204 1.77 0.21 -27.76
CA GLN A 204 1.78 -0.07 -26.32
C GLN A 204 3.07 0.41 -25.62
N MET A 205 4.18 0.54 -26.34
CA MET A 205 5.43 1.10 -25.78
C MET A 205 5.31 2.58 -25.41
N PHE A 206 4.25 3.26 -25.88
CA PHE A 206 3.96 4.63 -25.47
C PHE A 206 3.56 4.66 -23.98
N PRO A 207 4.17 5.51 -23.14
CA PRO A 207 3.88 5.57 -21.71
C PRO A 207 2.39 5.78 -21.39
N SER A 208 1.79 4.82 -20.69
CA SER A 208 0.37 4.84 -20.31
C SER A 208 -0.01 6.03 -19.41
N ILE A 209 0.96 6.58 -18.67
CA ILE A 209 0.79 7.76 -17.82
C ILE A 209 0.38 8.99 -18.66
N MET A 210 0.84 9.11 -19.92
CA MET A 210 0.41 10.21 -20.79
C MET A 210 -1.06 10.10 -21.19
N ALA A 211 -1.61 8.89 -21.22
CA ALA A 211 -3.02 8.64 -21.51
C ALA A 211 -3.92 8.79 -20.26
N MET A 212 -3.37 9.10 -19.10
CA MET A 212 -4.10 9.19 -17.83
C MET A 212 -5.32 10.11 -17.89
N VAL A 213 -5.17 11.33 -18.44
CA VAL A 213 -6.29 12.28 -18.58
C VAL A 213 -7.39 11.71 -19.47
N ALA A 214 -7.00 11.05 -20.57
CA ALA A 214 -7.93 10.41 -21.48
C ALA A 214 -8.64 9.22 -20.82
N LEU A 215 -7.92 8.37 -20.08
CA LEU A 215 -8.48 7.23 -19.34
C LEU A 215 -9.42 7.67 -18.22
N TYR A 216 -9.12 8.77 -17.53
CA TYR A 216 -10.01 9.34 -16.52
C TYR A 216 -11.32 9.84 -17.13
N SER A 217 -11.21 10.58 -18.24
CA SER A 217 -12.37 11.04 -19.00
C SER A 217 -13.20 9.87 -19.54
N LEU A 218 -12.53 8.82 -20.04
CA LEU A 218 -13.15 7.58 -20.51
C LEU A 218 -13.95 6.92 -19.39
N LEU A 219 -13.36 6.67 -18.22
CA LEU A 219 -14.05 6.05 -17.09
C LEU A 219 -15.20 6.91 -16.55
N ARG A 220 -15.04 8.23 -16.58
CA ARG A 220 -16.13 9.16 -16.22
C ARG A 220 -17.31 9.02 -17.19
N PHE A 221 -17.03 8.97 -18.49
CA PHE A 221 -18.05 8.80 -19.52
C PHE A 221 -18.70 7.42 -19.46
N THR A 222 -17.91 6.34 -19.40
CA THR A 222 -18.45 4.97 -19.29
C THR A 222 -19.24 4.78 -18.00
N GLY A 223 -18.85 5.41 -16.90
CA GLY A 223 -19.60 5.40 -15.64
C GLY A 223 -20.99 6.03 -15.72
N MET A 224 -21.22 6.96 -16.64
CA MET A 224 -22.56 7.53 -16.87
C MET A 224 -23.50 6.52 -17.55
N LEU A 225 -22.95 5.60 -18.36
CA LEU A 225 -23.71 4.58 -19.08
C LEU A 225 -23.80 3.26 -18.29
N PHE A 226 -22.67 2.84 -17.73
CA PHE A 226 -22.48 1.60 -16.99
C PHE A 226 -21.80 1.93 -15.66
N PRO A 227 -22.57 2.14 -14.57
CA PRO A 227 -22.02 2.57 -13.29
C PRO A 227 -20.89 1.69 -12.73
N PHE A 228 -20.91 0.38 -13.03
CA PHE A 228 -19.87 -0.56 -12.59
C PHE A 228 -18.53 -0.44 -13.34
N LEU A 229 -18.50 0.29 -14.46
CA LEU A 229 -17.30 0.64 -15.24
C LEU A 229 -16.92 2.12 -15.07
N GLY A 230 -17.40 2.75 -14.00
CA GLY A 230 -17.14 4.15 -13.71
C GLY A 230 -15.84 4.39 -12.94
N LEU A 231 -15.58 5.66 -12.64
CA LEU A 231 -14.59 6.06 -11.66
C LEU A 231 -14.90 5.47 -10.29
N ASP A 232 -13.86 5.26 -9.49
CA ASP A 232 -13.95 4.70 -8.13
C ASP A 232 -14.60 3.30 -8.05
N THR A 233 -14.52 2.51 -9.13
CA THR A 233 -15.04 1.14 -9.18
C THR A 233 -13.97 0.13 -9.58
N GLN A 234 -14.06 -1.08 -9.03
CA GLN A 234 -13.16 -2.19 -9.39
C GLN A 234 -13.31 -2.58 -10.88
N GLY A 235 -14.54 -2.54 -11.41
CA GLY A 235 -14.82 -2.86 -12.81
C GLY A 235 -14.18 -1.84 -13.77
N GLY A 236 -14.21 -0.56 -13.43
CA GLY A 236 -13.48 0.48 -14.17
C GLY A 236 -11.98 0.24 -14.22
N ILE A 237 -11.38 -0.19 -13.09
CA ILE A 237 -9.94 -0.53 -13.04
C ILE A 237 -9.63 -1.74 -13.92
N VAL A 238 -10.40 -2.83 -13.81
CA VAL A 238 -10.24 -4.01 -14.67
C VAL A 238 -10.33 -3.59 -16.14
N PHE A 239 -11.32 -2.78 -16.51
CA PHE A 239 -11.54 -2.34 -17.89
C PHE A 239 -10.35 -1.59 -18.49
N ILE A 240 -9.71 -0.66 -17.75
CA ILE A 240 -8.53 0.05 -18.26
C ILE A 240 -7.28 -0.83 -18.32
N TYR A 241 -7.10 -1.77 -17.38
CA TYR A 241 -5.94 -2.66 -17.37
C TYR A 241 -5.99 -3.70 -18.49
N LEU A 242 -7.19 -4.04 -18.98
CA LEU A 242 -7.36 -4.82 -20.20
C LEU A 242 -6.86 -4.11 -21.47
N GLY A 243 -6.38 -2.86 -21.40
CA GLY A 243 -5.67 -2.23 -22.51
C GLY A 243 -4.26 -2.81 -22.77
N ALA A 244 -3.65 -3.51 -21.81
CA ALA A 244 -2.27 -3.98 -21.88
C ALA A 244 -2.09 -5.35 -22.58
N LEU A 245 -2.93 -5.69 -23.56
CA LEU A 245 -2.95 -7.00 -24.25
C LEU A 245 -1.86 -7.24 -25.30
N PRO A 246 -1.39 -6.25 -26.11
CA PRO A 246 -0.56 -6.55 -27.28
C PRO A 246 0.72 -7.34 -26.97
N PHE A 247 1.45 -6.97 -25.94
CA PHE A 247 2.66 -7.69 -25.52
C PHE A 247 2.37 -9.15 -25.12
N ASN A 248 1.32 -9.39 -24.32
CA ASN A 248 0.92 -10.73 -23.90
C ASN A 248 0.46 -11.59 -25.08
N MET A 249 -0.23 -10.98 -26.05
CA MET A 249 -0.62 -11.64 -27.30
C MET A 249 0.60 -12.00 -28.15
N TRP A 250 1.59 -11.11 -28.24
CA TRP A 250 2.83 -11.37 -28.94
C TRP A 250 3.63 -12.52 -28.30
N LEU A 251 3.67 -12.56 -26.98
CA LEU A 251 4.31 -13.66 -26.22
C LEU A 251 3.62 -15.01 -26.47
N LEU A 252 2.29 -15.07 -26.41
CA LEU A 252 1.53 -16.29 -26.72
C LEU A 252 1.70 -16.73 -28.17
N LYS A 253 1.68 -15.80 -29.11
CA LYS A 253 1.92 -16.07 -30.52
C LYS A 253 3.30 -16.70 -30.72
N GLY A 254 4.32 -16.15 -30.07
CA GLY A 254 5.69 -16.68 -30.11
C GLY A 254 5.77 -18.13 -29.65
N TYR A 255 5.06 -18.48 -28.57
CA TYR A 255 5.00 -19.87 -28.10
C TYR A 255 4.19 -20.77 -29.03
N PHE A 256 3.03 -20.34 -29.52
CA PHE A 256 2.23 -21.13 -30.49
C PHE A 256 3.05 -21.46 -31.75
N ASP A 257 3.91 -20.55 -32.20
CA ASP A 257 4.81 -20.80 -33.34
C ASP A 257 5.84 -21.90 -33.08
N THR A 258 6.15 -22.23 -31.82
CA THR A 258 7.06 -23.33 -31.46
C THR A 258 6.39 -24.71 -31.51
N LEU A 259 5.05 -24.77 -31.49
CA LEU A 259 4.33 -26.03 -31.53
C LEU A 259 4.42 -26.62 -32.95
N PRO A 260 4.77 -27.91 -33.10
CA PRO A 260 4.85 -28.57 -34.40
C PRO A 260 3.52 -28.49 -35.15
N ASN A 261 3.58 -28.12 -36.43
CA ASN A 261 2.36 -27.95 -37.25
C ASN A 261 1.68 -29.30 -37.54
N GLU A 262 2.45 -30.39 -37.53
CA GLU A 262 2.02 -31.75 -37.85
C GLU A 262 0.92 -32.24 -36.90
N ILE A 263 0.96 -31.81 -35.63
CA ILE A 263 -0.05 -32.17 -34.63
C ILE A 263 -1.41 -31.55 -35.00
N GLU A 264 -1.40 -30.30 -35.46
CA GLU A 264 -2.62 -29.61 -35.89
C GLU A 264 -3.13 -30.12 -37.23
N GLU A 265 -2.22 -30.41 -38.18
CA GLU A 265 -2.56 -31.00 -39.48
C GLU A 265 -3.21 -32.37 -39.32
N SER A 266 -2.68 -33.22 -38.43
CA SER A 266 -3.27 -34.52 -38.12
C SER A 266 -4.70 -34.38 -37.59
N ALA A 267 -4.93 -33.43 -36.67
CA ALA A 267 -6.28 -33.18 -36.15
C ALA A 267 -7.25 -32.67 -37.23
N LEU A 268 -6.77 -31.85 -38.17
CA LEU A 268 -7.59 -31.38 -39.30
C LEU A 268 -7.93 -32.54 -40.27
N ILE A 269 -7.01 -33.49 -40.47
CA ILE A 269 -7.27 -34.72 -41.24
C ILE A 269 -8.32 -35.59 -40.55
N ASP A 270 -8.30 -35.66 -39.22
CA ASP A 270 -9.33 -36.34 -38.40
C ASP A 270 -10.69 -35.62 -38.39
N GLY A 271 -10.84 -34.54 -39.15
CA GLY A 271 -12.09 -33.79 -39.30
C GLY A 271 -12.36 -32.75 -38.19
N ALA A 272 -11.38 -32.47 -37.33
CA ALA A 272 -11.53 -31.41 -36.33
C ALA A 272 -11.61 -30.03 -37.01
N THR A 273 -12.48 -29.15 -36.51
CA THR A 273 -12.48 -27.75 -36.95
C THR A 273 -11.29 -27.01 -36.34
N ARG A 274 -10.84 -25.89 -36.96
CA ARG A 274 -9.74 -25.09 -36.40
C ARG A 274 -9.98 -24.62 -34.96
N PHE A 275 -11.23 -24.32 -34.61
CA PHE A 275 -11.59 -23.98 -33.23
C PHE A 275 -11.45 -25.18 -32.29
N GLN A 276 -11.84 -26.38 -32.73
CA GLN A 276 -11.64 -27.60 -31.97
C GLN A 276 -10.15 -27.93 -31.81
N THR A 277 -9.35 -27.80 -32.87
CA THR A 277 -7.89 -27.96 -32.81
C THR A 277 -7.26 -26.97 -31.83
N PHE A 278 -7.66 -25.69 -31.90
CA PHE A 278 -7.21 -24.68 -30.95
C PHE A 278 -7.55 -25.04 -29.51
N TYR A 279 -8.83 -25.32 -29.23
CA TYR A 279 -9.31 -25.51 -27.87
C TYR A 279 -8.87 -26.83 -27.24
N LYS A 280 -8.86 -27.93 -28.02
CA LYS A 280 -8.57 -29.28 -27.52
C LYS A 280 -7.11 -29.69 -27.59
N ILE A 281 -6.31 -29.04 -28.44
CA ILE A 281 -4.91 -29.45 -28.69
C ILE A 281 -3.96 -28.31 -28.33
N VAL A 282 -4.10 -27.16 -29.00
CA VAL A 282 -3.15 -26.05 -28.86
C VAL A 282 -3.18 -25.45 -27.45
N LEU A 283 -4.37 -25.19 -26.89
CA LEU A 283 -4.50 -24.64 -25.55
C LEU A 283 -3.90 -25.55 -24.46
N PRO A 284 -4.23 -26.86 -24.37
CA PRO A 284 -3.61 -27.76 -23.39
C PRO A 284 -2.09 -27.87 -23.53
N LEU A 285 -1.56 -27.95 -24.75
CA LEU A 285 -0.11 -27.98 -25.00
C LEU A 285 0.59 -26.66 -24.64
N SER A 286 -0.18 -25.57 -24.61
CA SER A 286 0.27 -24.22 -24.26
C SER A 286 0.04 -23.85 -22.81
N THR A 287 -0.39 -24.78 -21.96
CA THR A 287 -0.59 -24.56 -20.52
C THR A 287 0.60 -23.84 -19.85
N PRO A 288 1.88 -24.15 -20.15
CA PRO A 288 3.01 -23.44 -19.56
C PRO A 288 3.04 -21.95 -19.89
N ILE A 289 2.82 -21.56 -21.15
CA ILE A 289 2.85 -20.14 -21.51
C ILE A 289 1.61 -19.38 -21.03
N LEU A 290 0.44 -20.04 -20.96
CA LEU A 290 -0.77 -19.44 -20.40
C LEU A 290 -0.56 -19.11 -18.91
N ALA A 291 0.10 -20.00 -18.17
CA ALA A 291 0.49 -19.78 -16.78
C ALA A 291 1.49 -18.62 -16.64
N VAL A 292 2.49 -18.52 -17.52
CA VAL A 292 3.43 -17.38 -17.54
C VAL A 292 2.70 -16.06 -17.76
N VAL A 293 1.84 -15.97 -18.78
CA VAL A 293 1.06 -14.75 -19.06
C VAL A 293 0.15 -14.38 -17.89
N PHE A 294 -0.50 -15.38 -17.27
CA PHE A 294 -1.32 -15.14 -16.09
C PHE A 294 -0.49 -14.51 -14.97
N ILE A 295 0.66 -15.09 -14.62
CA ILE A 295 1.52 -14.59 -13.54
C ILE A 295 2.03 -13.17 -13.84
N LEU A 296 2.51 -12.93 -15.07
CA LEU A 296 3.02 -11.62 -15.46
C LEU A 296 1.93 -10.54 -15.39
N CYS A 297 0.73 -10.84 -15.90
CA CYS A 297 -0.41 -9.94 -15.81
C CYS A 297 -0.85 -9.72 -14.36
N PHE A 298 -0.87 -10.79 -13.56
CA PHE A 298 -1.28 -10.74 -12.17
C PHE A 298 -0.34 -9.87 -11.36
N MET A 299 0.98 -10.09 -11.48
CA MET A 299 1.99 -9.31 -10.78
C MET A 299 1.98 -7.84 -11.23
N SER A 300 1.86 -7.59 -12.53
CA SER A 300 1.79 -6.22 -13.04
C SER A 300 0.56 -5.48 -12.53
N THR A 301 -0.59 -6.16 -12.47
CA THR A 301 -1.87 -5.57 -12.04
C THR A 301 -1.90 -5.36 -10.53
N PHE A 302 -1.42 -6.34 -9.75
CA PHE A 302 -1.41 -6.28 -8.30
C PHE A 302 -0.52 -5.14 -7.78
N ASN A 303 0.60 -4.88 -8.45
CA ASN A 303 1.55 -3.82 -8.12
C ASN A 303 1.26 -2.48 -8.80
N GLU A 304 0.23 -2.39 -9.65
CA GLU A 304 -0.09 -1.13 -10.32
C GLU A 304 -0.61 -0.12 -9.30
N PHE A 305 0.08 1.02 -9.25
CA PHE A 305 -0.21 2.10 -8.32
C PHE A 305 -0.73 3.36 -8.99
N VAL A 306 -0.13 3.77 -10.12
CA VAL A 306 -0.31 5.11 -10.67
C VAL A 306 -1.74 5.28 -11.17
N LEU A 307 -2.18 4.44 -12.09
CA LEU A 307 -3.54 4.52 -12.62
C LEU A 307 -4.58 4.26 -11.53
N ALA A 308 -4.36 3.26 -10.65
CA ALA A 308 -5.25 3.00 -9.54
C ALA A 308 -5.43 4.23 -8.62
N ARG A 309 -4.36 4.94 -8.29
CA ARG A 309 -4.38 6.10 -7.39
C ARG A 309 -5.22 7.26 -7.93
N ILE A 310 -5.26 7.41 -9.25
CA ILE A 310 -5.94 8.50 -9.95
C ILE A 310 -7.43 8.17 -10.16
N MET A 311 -7.75 6.89 -10.40
CA MET A 311 -9.11 6.46 -10.69
C MET A 311 -9.92 6.10 -9.44
N LEU A 312 -9.26 5.62 -8.38
CA LEU A 312 -9.88 5.28 -7.09
C LEU A 312 -9.83 6.47 -6.15
N GLN A 313 -10.99 6.89 -5.67
CA GLN A 313 -11.16 8.10 -4.85
C GLN A 313 -11.45 7.74 -3.40
N SER A 314 -12.30 6.75 -3.18
CA SER A 314 -12.74 6.37 -1.85
C SER A 314 -11.76 5.38 -1.19
N PRO A 315 -11.31 5.59 0.05
CA PRO A 315 -10.35 4.73 0.72
C PRO A 315 -10.75 3.25 0.75
N GLN A 316 -12.04 2.93 0.91
CA GLN A 316 -12.54 1.56 0.91
C GLN A 316 -12.39 0.82 -0.43
N ASN A 317 -12.24 1.56 -1.53
CA ASN A 317 -12.12 1.02 -2.88
C ASN A 317 -10.66 0.90 -3.34
N TYR A 318 -9.70 1.40 -2.56
CA TYR A 318 -8.28 1.34 -2.91
C TYR A 318 -7.80 -0.09 -3.14
N THR A 319 -6.86 -0.24 -4.08
CA THR A 319 -6.01 -1.42 -4.20
C THR A 319 -4.98 -1.42 -3.07
N PHE A 320 -4.38 -2.57 -2.81
CA PHE A 320 -3.28 -2.71 -1.86
C PHE A 320 -2.16 -1.70 -2.12
N ALA A 321 -1.71 -1.54 -3.37
CA ALA A 321 -0.64 -0.60 -3.71
C ALA A 321 -1.00 0.85 -3.37
N VAL A 322 -2.24 1.26 -3.64
CA VAL A 322 -2.76 2.60 -3.30
C VAL A 322 -2.93 2.77 -1.79
N GLY A 323 -3.53 1.78 -1.13
CA GLY A 323 -3.71 1.76 0.31
C GLY A 323 -2.39 1.83 1.09
N LEU A 324 -1.35 1.15 0.59
CA LEU A 324 -0.01 1.15 1.16
C LEU A 324 0.60 2.56 1.21
N GLN A 325 0.27 3.44 0.27
CA GLN A 325 0.69 4.85 0.29
C GLN A 325 0.15 5.59 1.53
N SER A 326 -0.98 5.17 2.09
CA SER A 326 -1.59 5.81 3.27
C SER A 326 -0.71 5.72 4.52
N PHE A 327 0.21 4.75 4.58
CA PHE A 327 1.22 4.64 5.65
C PHE A 327 2.41 5.59 5.48
N SER A 328 2.46 6.30 4.35
CA SER A 328 3.44 7.34 4.05
C SER A 328 2.76 8.71 4.10
N SER A 329 2.43 9.19 5.30
CA SER A 329 1.68 10.44 5.55
C SER A 329 2.47 11.74 5.28
N GLY A 330 3.55 11.69 4.50
CA GLY A 330 4.39 12.83 4.11
C GLY A 330 5.89 12.53 4.20
N PRO A 331 6.76 13.40 3.66
CA PRO A 331 8.21 13.17 3.55
C PRO A 331 8.95 12.98 4.89
N TYR A 332 8.32 13.32 6.02
CA TYR A 332 8.92 13.24 7.36
C TYR A 332 8.12 12.42 8.38
N GLN A 333 6.99 11.81 7.96
CA GLN A 333 6.07 11.06 8.85
C GLN A 333 5.83 9.63 8.33
N MET A 334 6.79 9.08 7.60
CA MET A 334 6.68 7.72 7.10
C MET A 334 6.90 6.71 8.24
N GLU A 335 5.86 5.96 8.56
CA GLU A 335 5.89 4.86 9.52
C GLU A 335 6.51 3.62 8.86
N TRP A 336 7.84 3.64 8.69
CA TRP A 336 8.60 2.58 8.00
C TRP A 336 8.32 1.18 8.55
N GLY A 337 8.13 1.04 9.87
CA GLY A 337 7.80 -0.25 10.48
C GLY A 337 6.45 -0.78 10.00
N LEU A 338 5.43 0.08 9.95
CA LEU A 338 4.09 -0.32 9.52
C LEU A 338 4.01 -0.51 8.01
N PHE A 339 4.68 0.35 7.23
CA PHE A 339 4.80 0.21 5.77
C PHE A 339 5.49 -1.09 5.38
N THR A 340 6.62 -1.43 6.02
CA THR A 340 7.35 -2.67 5.71
C THR A 340 6.59 -3.92 6.15
N ALA A 341 5.94 -3.90 7.31
CA ALA A 341 5.06 -4.98 7.76
C ALA A 341 3.88 -5.18 6.78
N ALA A 342 3.23 -4.10 6.38
CA ALA A 342 2.16 -4.11 5.38
C ALA A 342 2.65 -4.68 4.03
N ALA A 343 3.79 -4.22 3.53
CA ALA A 343 4.40 -4.70 2.29
C ALA A 343 4.73 -6.19 2.34
N LEU A 344 5.27 -6.68 3.46
CA LEU A 344 5.56 -8.11 3.65
C LEU A 344 4.29 -8.96 3.62
N ILE A 345 3.22 -8.52 4.29
CA ILE A 345 1.92 -9.18 4.23
C ILE A 345 1.36 -9.14 2.80
N GLY A 346 1.50 -8.02 2.09
CA GLY A 346 1.08 -7.89 0.70
C GLY A 346 1.82 -8.79 -0.29
N ALA A 347 3.03 -9.23 0.03
CA ALA A 347 3.76 -10.20 -0.77
C ALA A 347 3.19 -11.62 -0.64
N ILE A 348 2.56 -11.97 0.50
CA ILE A 348 2.06 -13.32 0.78
C ILE A 348 1.05 -13.79 -0.28
N PRO A 349 -0.01 -13.03 -0.64
CA PRO A 349 -0.95 -13.46 -1.68
C PRO A 349 -0.29 -13.67 -3.05
N MET A 350 0.69 -12.85 -3.41
CA MET A 350 1.44 -13.01 -4.67
C MET A 350 2.22 -14.32 -4.69
N VAL A 351 2.91 -14.64 -3.58
CA VAL A 351 3.64 -15.90 -3.43
C VAL A 351 2.69 -17.09 -3.48
N ILE A 352 1.53 -17.02 -2.81
CA ILE A 352 0.52 -18.09 -2.84
C ILE A 352 0.06 -18.34 -4.28
N VAL A 353 -0.31 -17.29 -5.02
CA VAL A 353 -0.75 -17.43 -6.41
C VAL A 353 0.36 -18.04 -7.28
N PHE A 354 1.60 -17.59 -7.12
CA PHE A 354 2.75 -18.17 -7.82
C PHE A 354 2.90 -19.67 -7.52
N LEU A 355 2.88 -20.07 -6.24
CA LEU A 355 3.02 -21.46 -5.82
C LEU A 355 1.87 -22.35 -6.31
N LEU A 356 0.64 -21.81 -6.42
CA LEU A 356 -0.50 -22.54 -6.98
C LEU A 356 -0.34 -22.78 -8.48
N ILE A 357 0.30 -21.85 -9.18
CA ILE A 357 0.45 -21.88 -10.65
C ILE A 357 1.74 -22.58 -11.08
N GLN A 358 2.78 -22.66 -10.24
CA GLN A 358 4.09 -23.19 -10.60
C GLN A 358 4.05 -24.59 -11.24
N LYS A 359 3.09 -25.44 -10.85
CA LYS A 359 2.90 -26.79 -11.42
C LYS A 359 2.59 -26.78 -12.91
N TYR A 360 2.02 -25.68 -13.41
CA TYR A 360 1.72 -25.49 -14.82
C TYR A 360 2.92 -24.99 -15.62
N LEU A 361 3.99 -24.51 -14.96
CA LEU A 361 5.20 -24.01 -15.61
C LEU A 361 6.17 -25.11 -16.06
N VAL A 362 5.89 -26.37 -15.72
CA VAL A 362 6.76 -27.50 -16.08
C VAL A 362 6.58 -27.84 -17.56
N GLY A 363 7.66 -27.70 -18.34
CA GLY A 363 7.70 -28.06 -19.76
C GLY A 363 7.78 -29.57 -19.99
N GLY A 364 7.54 -30.00 -21.24
CA GLY A 364 7.70 -31.40 -21.64
C GLY A 364 6.47 -32.05 -22.29
N LEU A 365 5.32 -31.38 -22.34
CA LEU A 365 4.10 -31.90 -22.97
C LEU A 365 4.26 -32.20 -24.49
N THR A 366 5.23 -31.58 -25.15
CA THR A 366 5.54 -31.82 -26.57
C THR A 366 6.67 -32.84 -26.79
N SER A 367 7.37 -33.27 -25.73
CA SER A 367 8.47 -34.22 -25.84
C SER A 367 7.92 -35.61 -26.20
N GLY A 368 8.18 -36.06 -27.42
CA GLY A 368 7.71 -37.34 -27.95
C GLY A 368 6.50 -37.27 -28.89
N ALA A 369 5.92 -36.09 -29.12
CA ALA A 369 4.78 -35.92 -30.05
C ALA A 369 5.19 -36.04 -31.53
N VAL A 370 6.45 -35.72 -31.85
CA VAL A 370 7.04 -35.88 -33.18
C VAL A 370 8.37 -36.59 -33.01
N LYS A 371 8.63 -37.62 -33.83
CA LYS A 371 9.98 -38.20 -33.93
C LYS A 371 10.86 -37.19 -34.68
N GLY A 372 11.82 -36.60 -33.97
CA GLY A 372 12.90 -35.80 -34.54
C GLY A 372 14.06 -36.68 -34.98
#